data_AF-A0A316T8G2-F1
#
_entry.id   AF-A0A316T8G2-F1
#
_cell.length_a   1.000
_cell.length_b   1.000
_cell.length_c   1.000
_cell.angle_alpha   90.00
_cell.angle_beta   90.00
_cell.angle_gamma   90.00
#
_symmetry.space_group_name_H-M   'P 1'
#
loop_
_entity.id
_entity.type
_entity.pdbx_description
1 polymer ?
#
loop_
_entity_poly.entity_id
_entity_poly.type
_entity_poly.pdbx_seq_one_letter_code
_entity_poly.pdbx_strand_id
1 'polypeptide(L)' 'MKSEINLKDLPMGLGMALAQNTDAMKKFVDLSKPEQAAIIGHTHSIHSKQEMHDYINQIFGAGL' A
#
# COMPACT_ATOMS: atom_id res chain seq x y z
N MET A 1 2.42 8.78 18.22
CA MET A 1 3.64 8.91 17.41
C MET A 1 3.22 8.75 15.96
N LYS A 2 3.37 9.78 15.12
CA LYS A 2 3.09 9.69 13.69
C LYS A 2 4.30 9.05 13.01
N SER A 3 4.07 8.01 12.23
CA SER A 3 5.11 7.21 11.58
C SER A 3 5.86 8.05 10.53
N GLU A 4 7.17 8.21 10.67
CA GLU A 4 8.04 8.57 9.54
C GLU A 4 8.20 7.34 8.64
N ILE A 5 7.20 7.04 7.81
CA ILE A 5 7.41 6.12 6.70
C ILE A 5 8.33 6.83 5.73
N ASN A 6 9.53 6.31 5.52
CA ASN A 6 10.31 6.72 4.37
C ASN A 6 9.64 6.12 3.13
N LEU A 7 8.82 6.92 2.44
CA LEU A 7 8.17 6.52 1.19
C LEU A 7 9.17 6.02 0.13
N LYS A 8 10.45 6.41 0.27
CA LYS A 8 11.57 5.94 -0.55
C LYS A 8 11.92 4.45 -0.35
N ASP A 9 11.55 3.87 0.78
CA ASP A 9 11.82 2.47 1.12
C ASP A 9 10.64 1.54 0.77
N LEU A 10 9.53 2.10 0.26
CA LEU A 10 8.41 1.29 -0.21
C LEU A 10 8.81 0.53 -1.48
N PRO A 11 8.37 -0.74 -1.63
CA PRO A 11 8.41 -1.43 -2.89
C PRO A 11 7.82 -0.54 -3.98
N MET A 12 8.55 -0.34 -5.08
CA MET A 12 8.17 0.64 -6.11
C MET A 12 6.73 0.41 -6.63
N GLY A 13 6.33 -0.85 -6.83
CA GLY A 13 4.98 -1.20 -7.23
C GLY A 13 3.91 -0.76 -6.22
N LEU A 14 4.18 -0.95 -4.93
CA LEU A 14 3.29 -0.50 -3.85
C LEU A 14 3.18 1.03 -3.83
N GLY A 15 4.32 1.73 -3.88
CA GLY A 15 4.36 3.19 -3.90
C GLY A 15 3.58 3.78 -5.08
N MET A 16 3.73 3.20 -6.28
CA MET A 16 2.98 3.61 -7.47
C MET A 16 1.48 3.33 -7.36
N ALA A 17 1.09 2.16 -6.83
CA ALA A 17 -0.32 1.80 -6.68
C ALA A 17 -1.04 2.71 -5.67
N LEU A 18 -0.39 3.00 -4.54
CA LEU A 18 -0.89 3.96 -3.54
C LEU A 18 -0.95 5.38 -4.11
N ALA A 19 0.07 5.85 -4.84
CA ALA A 19 0.05 7.19 -5.42
C ALA A 19 -1.08 7.39 -6.45
N GLN A 20 -1.47 6.33 -7.16
CA GLN A 20 -2.60 6.34 -8.10
C GLN A 20 -3.97 6.31 -7.40
N ASN A 21 -4.02 5.97 -6.11
CA ASN A 21 -5.22 5.98 -5.28
C ASN A 21 -4.94 6.75 -3.98
N THR A 22 -5.08 8.08 -4.05
CA THR A 22 -4.72 8.96 -2.92
C THR A 22 -5.49 8.66 -1.63
N ASP A 23 -6.70 8.10 -1.70
CA ASP A 23 -7.44 7.66 -0.52
C ASP A 23 -6.86 6.38 0.08
N ALA A 24 -6.43 5.43 -0.76
CA ALA A 24 -5.67 4.27 -0.29
C ALA A 24 -4.34 4.69 0.36
N MET A 25 -3.66 5.68 -0.20
CA MET A 25 -2.44 6.22 0.39
C MET A 25 -2.69 6.83 1.78
N LYS A 26 -3.75 7.64 1.96
CA LYS A 26 -4.14 8.18 3.27
C LYS A 26 -4.42 7.06 4.27
N LYS A 27 -5.24 6.06 3.88
CA LYS A 27 -5.55 4.91 4.74
C LYS A 27 -4.29 4.14 5.12
N PHE A 28 -3.38 3.91 4.18
CA PHE A 28 -2.12 3.21 4.42
C PHE A 28 -1.23 3.93 5.44
N VAL A 29 -1.08 5.26 5.34
CA VAL A 29 -0.23 6.01 6.28
C VAL A 29 -0.84 6.09 7.69
N ASP A 30 -2.15 5.94 7.80
CA ASP A 30 -2.88 5.92 9.07
C ASP A 30 -2.83 4.55 9.79
N LEU A 31 -2.43 3.47 9.09
CA LEU A 31 -2.24 2.15 9.68
C LEU A 31 -1.12 2.14 10.73
N SER A 32 -1.18 1.18 11.65
CA SER A 32 -0.07 0.90 12.56
C SER A 32 1.13 0.30 11.82
N LYS A 33 2.33 0.41 12.41
CA LYS A 33 3.56 -0.15 11.82
C LYS A 33 3.44 -1.66 11.50
N PRO A 34 2.88 -2.52 12.37
CA PRO A 34 2.70 -3.93 12.05
C PRO A 34 1.77 -4.16 10.85
N GLU A 35 0.69 -3.39 10.72
CA GLU A 35 -0.23 -3.49 9.58
C GLU A 35 0.43 -3.07 8.28
N GLN A 36 1.18 -1.97 8.28
CA GLN A 36 1.96 -1.54 7.11
C GLN A 36 3.01 -2.59 6.72
N ALA A 37 3.72 -3.15 7.70
CA ALA A 37 4.72 -4.19 7.46
C ALA A 37 4.10 -5.48 6.88
N ALA A 38 2.90 -5.86 7.32
CA ALA A 38 2.18 -7.01 6.75
C ALA A 38 1.83 -6.78 5.27
N ILE A 39 1.36 -5.57 4.93
CA ILE A 39 1.03 -5.20 3.54
C ILE A 39 2.30 -5.18 2.68
N ILE A 40 3.37 -4.52 3.14
CA ILE A 40 4.67 -4.52 2.46
C ILE A 40 5.18 -5.94 2.26
N GLY A 41 5.09 -6.79 3.30
CA GLY A 41 5.48 -8.19 3.24
C GLY A 41 4.74 -8.97 2.14
N HIS A 42 3.43 -8.76 2.01
CA HIS A 42 2.64 -9.42 0.97
C HIS A 42 2.99 -8.95 -0.44
N THR A 43 3.46 -7.71 -0.61
CA THR A 43 3.83 -7.22 -1.96
C THR A 43 4.97 -8.00 -2.61
N HIS A 44 5.76 -8.76 -1.84
CA HIS A 44 6.79 -9.65 -2.37
C HIS A 44 6.23 -10.87 -3.13
N SER A 45 4.97 -11.25 -2.91
CA SER A 45 4.29 -12.33 -3.66
C SER A 45 3.52 -11.84 -4.88
N ILE A 46 3.56 -10.53 -5.17
CA ILE A 46 2.85 -9.92 -6.30
C ILE A 46 3.81 -9.78 -7.47
N HIS A 47 3.42 -10.30 -8.62
CA HIS A 47 4.30 -10.41 -9.79
C HIS A 47 3.88 -9.52 -10.96
N SER A 48 2.71 -8.90 -10.89
CA SER A 48 2.24 -7.98 -11.92
C SER A 48 1.71 -6.65 -11.36
N LYS A 49 1.74 -5.62 -12.21
CA LYS A 49 1.13 -4.32 -11.90
C LYS A 49 -0.36 -4.47 -11.61
N GLN A 50 -1.07 -5.31 -12.39
CA GLN A 50 -2.50 -5.53 -12.22
C GLN A 50 -2.82 -6.13 -10.85
N GLU A 51 -2.11 -7.19 -10.46
CA GLU A 51 -2.26 -7.81 -9.13
C GLU A 51 -1.99 -6.82 -7.99
N MET A 52 -1.01 -5.92 -8.14
CA MET A 52 -0.74 -4.87 -7.15
C MET A 52 -1.93 -3.91 -7.00
N HIS A 53 -2.53 -3.49 -8.11
CA HIS A 53 -3.71 -2.64 -8.10
C HIS A 53 -4.91 -3.34 -7.47
N ASP A 54 -5.14 -4.60 -7.84
CA ASP A 54 -6.25 -5.39 -7.31
C ASP A 54 -6.09 -5.60 -5.80
N TYR A 55 -4.87 -5.90 -5.34
CA TYR A 55 -4.55 -6.03 -3.92
C TYR A 55 -4.84 -4.73 -3.14
N ILE A 56 -4.38 -3.58 -3.64
CA ILE A 56 -4.61 -2.29 -2.98
C ILE A 56 -6.09 -1.92 -2.98
N ASN A 57 -6.81 -2.20 -4.06
CA ASN A 57 -8.25 -2.01 -4.13
C ASN A 57 -9.00 -2.94 -3.16
N GLN A 58 -8.54 -4.17 -2.96
CA GLN A 58 -9.15 -5.10 -2.01
C GLN A 58 -9.00 -4.63 -0.56
N ILE A 59 -7.84 -4.06 -0.20
CA ILE A 59 -7.58 -3.63 1.19
C ILE A 59 -8.16 -2.25 1.49
N PHE A 60 -8.07 -1.34 0.52
CA PHE A 60 -8.35 0.08 0.74
C PHE A 60 -9.48 0.65 -0.10
N GLY A 61 -9.97 -0.11 -1.09
CA GLY A 61 -11.13 0.29 -1.90
C GLY A 61 -12.37 0.41 -1.04
N ALA A 62 -12.95 1.61 -1.03
CA ALA A 62 -14.36 1.79 -0.70
C ALA A 62 -15.10 1.88 -2.04
N GLY A 63 -15.89 0.86 -2.37
CA GLY A 63 -16.89 0.85 -3.46
C GLY A 63 -16.37 1.11 -4.88
N LEU A 64 -16.46 0.10 -5.74
CA LEU A 64 -17.10 0.36 -7.04
C LEU A 64 -18.61 0.49 -6.82
#